data_AF-A0A966K3Y7-F1
#
_entry.id   AF-A0A966K3Y7-F1
#
_cell.length_a   1.000
_cell.length_b   1.000
_cell.length_c   1.000
_cell.angle_alpha   90.00
_cell.angle_beta   90.00
_cell.angle_gamma   90.00
#
_symmetry.space_group_name_H-M   'P 1'
#
loop_
_entity.id
_entity.type
_entity.pdbx_description
1 polymer ?
#
loop_
_entity_poly.entity_id
_entity_poly.type
_entity_poly.pdbx_seq_one_letter_code
_entity_poly.pdbx_strand_id
1 'polypeptide(L)'
;MRKSLLSVVVLAAIGSGAANAAVTEAMLENSKDTKSVLNWGMSRDGQRYSTLNKVNDKNVNKLVPAWSMSFGGEKQRGQESQPLIHNGKMFVTASYSRIFAVDSKTGAKLWKYEHRLPDGIMPCCDVINRGAALYDNLVIFGTLDAQIVALDQNTGKVVWKETVDDFKAGYSMSAAPLIVNGLVITGVSGGEFGIIGRVEARDAKTGKLVWIRPTVEGHMGYKYDAAGKAIENGVSGTTGATWPGEMWKSGGAATWLGGSYDSKTGLVYFGTGNPGPWNSAVRPGDNLFSCSTVAIDPKTGKIAWHYQTTPHDGWDFDGVNELVTFDMNGKRMGAKADRNGFFYVLDAKSGKLENATPFVKKITWATSIDLKTGRPNYVADNRPGDPAKSADGKKGKSVFAVPSFLGGKNQMPMAYSQQTGMFYVPANEWGMEIWNEPVSYKKGAAYLGAGFTIKTLNDGPIGALRAIDPKTGKIAW
;
A
#
# COMPACT_ATOMS: atom_id res chain seq x y z
N MET A 1 -69.81 19.53 46.73
CA MET A 1 -68.58 18.69 46.63
C MET A 1 -68.47 18.13 45.21
N ARG A 2 -67.64 18.75 44.36
CA ARG A 2 -67.36 18.28 42.99
C ARG A 2 -66.04 17.51 43.00
N LYS A 3 -66.06 16.24 42.61
CA LYS A 3 -64.86 15.43 42.37
C LYS A 3 -64.31 15.77 40.99
N SER A 4 -63.05 16.22 40.92
CA SER A 4 -62.30 16.34 39.67
C SER A 4 -61.25 15.23 39.66
N LEU A 5 -61.31 14.34 38.66
CA LEU A 5 -60.27 13.37 38.36
C LEU A 5 -59.14 14.10 37.63
N LEU A 6 -57.93 14.11 38.21
CA LEU A 6 -56.70 14.40 37.47
C LEU A 6 -56.23 13.10 36.80
N SER A 7 -56.31 13.04 35.47
CA SER A 7 -55.61 12.05 34.66
C SER A 7 -54.19 12.55 34.39
N VAL A 8 -53.19 11.89 34.97
CA VAL A 8 -51.78 12.10 34.64
C VAL A 8 -51.48 11.34 33.35
N VAL A 9 -51.27 12.07 32.26
CA VAL A 9 -50.75 11.52 31.01
C VAL A 9 -49.23 11.49 31.13
N VAL A 10 -48.66 10.30 31.29
CA VAL A 10 -47.20 10.08 31.16
C VAL A 10 -46.89 9.98 29.67
N LEU A 11 -46.32 11.04 29.09
CA LEU A 11 -45.69 10.96 27.76
C LEU A 11 -44.42 10.13 27.89
N ALA A 12 -44.44 8.89 27.41
CA ALA A 12 -43.24 8.13 27.12
C ALA A 12 -42.54 8.77 25.91
N ALA A 13 -41.50 9.54 26.17
CA ALA A 13 -40.56 9.97 25.14
C ALA A 13 -39.77 8.74 24.66
N ILE A 14 -40.28 8.08 23.62
CA ILE A 14 -39.49 7.14 22.84
C ILE A 14 -38.48 7.98 22.07
N GLY A 15 -37.32 8.18 22.68
CA GLY A 15 -36.15 8.67 21.97
C GLY A 15 -35.84 7.68 20.86
N SER A 16 -36.19 8.05 19.63
CA SER A 16 -35.63 7.46 18.43
C SER A 16 -34.15 7.78 18.41
N GLY A 17 -33.37 6.97 19.13
CA GLY A 17 -31.93 6.91 18.94
C GLY A 17 -31.70 6.69 17.46
N ALA A 18 -31.15 7.68 16.77
CA ALA A 18 -30.72 7.53 15.40
C ALA A 18 -29.83 6.28 15.38
N ALA A 19 -30.30 5.21 14.75
CA ALA A 19 -29.51 4.01 14.59
C ALA A 19 -28.20 4.44 13.92
N ASN A 20 -27.09 4.39 14.66
CA ASN A 20 -25.76 4.59 14.10
C ASN A 20 -25.64 3.53 13.00
N ALA A 21 -25.67 3.95 11.75
CA ALA A 21 -25.52 3.04 10.63
C ALA A 21 -24.05 2.61 10.59
N ALA A 22 -23.75 1.55 11.33
CA ALA A 22 -22.46 0.89 11.41
C ALA A 22 -22.01 0.45 10.01
N VAL A 23 -20.74 0.67 9.67
CA VAL A 23 -20.15 0.13 8.43
C VAL A 23 -20.01 -1.39 8.59
N THR A 24 -20.81 -2.15 7.85
CA THR A 24 -20.83 -3.61 7.92
C THR A 24 -19.96 -4.25 6.83
N GLU A 25 -19.66 -5.54 7.00
CA GLU A 25 -18.96 -6.33 5.99
C GLU A 25 -19.67 -6.31 4.63
N ALA A 26 -21.00 -6.48 4.62
CA ALA A 26 -21.81 -6.46 3.41
C ALA A 26 -21.76 -5.10 2.67
N MET A 27 -21.63 -3.99 3.41
CA MET A 27 -21.46 -2.67 2.81
C MET A 27 -20.09 -2.52 2.15
N LEU A 28 -19.04 -3.02 2.79
CA LEU A 28 -17.67 -2.96 2.26
C LEU A 28 -17.49 -3.85 1.01
N GLU A 29 -18.23 -4.96 0.91
CA GLU A 29 -18.25 -5.82 -0.28
C GLU A 29 -19.04 -5.22 -1.45
N ASN A 30 -20.02 -4.35 -1.17
CA ASN A 30 -20.87 -3.75 -2.19
C ASN A 30 -20.16 -2.61 -2.95
N SER A 31 -19.34 -2.96 -3.94
CA SER A 31 -18.66 -2.00 -4.83
C SER A 31 -19.60 -1.18 -5.72
N LYS A 32 -20.92 -1.46 -5.70
CA LYS A 32 -21.93 -0.74 -6.48
C LYS A 32 -22.64 0.35 -5.68
N ASP A 33 -22.37 0.51 -4.38
CA ASP A 33 -22.91 1.64 -3.63
C ASP A 33 -22.38 2.96 -4.21
N THR A 34 -23.31 3.85 -4.56
CA THR A 34 -23.02 5.16 -5.13
C THR A 34 -23.18 6.29 -4.12
N LYS A 35 -23.64 5.98 -2.90
CA LYS A 35 -23.83 6.95 -1.82
C LYS A 35 -22.61 7.05 -0.90
N SER A 36 -21.73 6.05 -0.94
CA SER A 36 -20.56 5.95 -0.08
C SER A 36 -19.30 5.60 -0.86
N VAL A 37 -18.15 5.94 -0.30
CA VAL A 37 -16.83 5.44 -0.68
C VAL A 37 -16.21 4.85 0.58
N LEU A 38 -16.37 3.54 0.78
CA LEU A 38 -16.01 2.89 2.04
C LEU A 38 -14.61 2.25 2.03
N ASN A 39 -14.04 2.04 0.84
CA ASN A 39 -12.74 1.39 0.67
C ASN A 39 -11.75 2.34 0.02
N TRP A 40 -10.50 2.32 0.49
CA TRP A 40 -9.37 2.81 -0.30
C TRP A 40 -9.28 1.96 -1.57
N GLY A 41 -9.31 2.59 -2.75
CA GLY A 41 -9.52 1.90 -4.02
C GLY A 41 -10.97 1.89 -4.55
N MET A 42 -11.92 2.49 -3.83
CA MET A 42 -13.38 2.52 -4.10
C MET A 42 -14.08 1.15 -3.97
N SER A 43 -13.33 0.08 -4.08
CA SER A 43 -13.71 -1.31 -3.86
C SER A 43 -12.51 -2.04 -3.26
N ARG A 44 -12.75 -3.19 -2.61
CA ARG A 44 -11.67 -3.98 -2.02
C ARG A 44 -10.69 -4.54 -3.05
N ASP A 45 -11.15 -4.78 -4.29
CA ASP A 45 -10.30 -5.22 -5.39
C ASP A 45 -9.46 -4.10 -6.03
N GLY A 46 -9.63 -2.85 -5.57
CA GLY A 46 -8.76 -1.73 -5.91
C GLY A 46 -8.97 -1.14 -7.31
N GLN A 47 -10.07 -1.45 -7.99
CA GLN A 47 -10.30 -1.02 -9.37
C GLN A 47 -10.42 0.49 -9.56
N ARG A 48 -10.80 1.24 -8.52
CA ARG A 48 -10.99 2.72 -8.57
C ARG A 48 -11.97 3.15 -9.65
N TYR A 49 -12.98 2.30 -9.87
CA TYR A 49 -14.01 2.50 -10.87
C TYR A 49 -15.31 2.94 -10.19
N SER A 50 -15.89 4.05 -10.67
CA SER A 50 -17.23 4.49 -10.26
C SER A 50 -18.24 4.11 -11.32
N THR A 51 -19.41 3.61 -10.89
CA THR A 51 -20.56 3.38 -11.77
C THR A 51 -21.39 4.64 -12.03
N LEU A 52 -21.10 5.75 -11.34
CA LEU A 52 -21.77 7.03 -11.56
C LEU A 52 -21.41 7.62 -12.92
N ASN A 53 -22.42 8.06 -13.67
CA ASN A 53 -22.26 8.63 -15.02
C ASN A 53 -22.87 10.05 -15.16
N LYS A 54 -23.27 10.67 -14.03
CA LYS A 54 -23.83 12.02 -14.02
C LYS A 54 -22.83 13.04 -14.57
N VAL A 55 -21.55 12.88 -14.23
CA VAL A 55 -20.44 13.57 -14.90
C VAL A 55 -19.92 12.64 -16.01
N ASN A 56 -19.79 13.18 -17.22
CA ASN A 56 -19.35 12.45 -18.41
C ASN A 56 -18.64 13.40 -19.40
N ASP A 57 -18.15 12.85 -20.51
CA ASP A 57 -17.41 13.56 -21.57
C ASP A 57 -18.17 14.75 -22.17
N LYS A 58 -19.51 14.72 -22.16
CA LYS A 58 -20.36 15.80 -22.68
C LYS A 58 -20.55 16.97 -21.72
N ASN A 59 -20.29 16.79 -20.43
CA ASN A 59 -20.59 17.80 -19.41
C ASN A 59 -19.48 18.05 -18.37
N VAL A 60 -18.37 17.32 -18.42
CA VAL A 60 -17.23 17.49 -17.50
C VAL A 60 -16.64 18.90 -17.56
N ASN A 61 -16.76 19.59 -18.69
CA ASN A 61 -16.38 20.98 -18.86
C ASN A 61 -17.19 21.97 -17.99
N LYS A 62 -18.30 21.54 -17.38
CA LYS A 62 -19.11 22.34 -16.45
C LYS A 62 -18.75 22.11 -14.98
N LEU A 63 -17.79 21.22 -14.68
CA LEU A 63 -17.41 20.91 -13.32
C LEU A 63 -16.68 22.11 -12.68
N VAL A 64 -17.12 22.53 -11.50
CA VAL A 64 -16.51 23.62 -10.72
C VAL A 64 -16.31 23.20 -9.27
N PRO A 65 -15.34 23.77 -8.54
CA PRO A 65 -15.20 23.53 -7.11
C PRO A 65 -16.47 23.95 -6.35
N ALA A 66 -17.05 23.04 -5.57
CA ALA A 66 -18.19 23.35 -4.71
C ALA A 66 -17.75 23.97 -3.37
N TRP A 67 -16.62 23.51 -2.83
CA TRP A 67 -15.99 24.02 -1.61
C TRP A 67 -14.52 23.57 -1.58
N SER A 68 -13.73 24.16 -0.68
CA SER A 68 -12.37 23.71 -0.36
C SER A 68 -12.11 23.82 1.14
N MET A 69 -11.18 23.03 1.67
CA MET A 69 -10.80 23.07 3.09
C MET A 69 -9.28 22.99 3.21
N SER A 70 -8.68 23.93 3.97
CA SER A 70 -7.27 23.87 4.35
C SER A 70 -7.06 22.94 5.55
N PHE A 71 -6.03 22.09 5.50
CA PHE A 71 -5.62 21.28 6.66
C PHE A 71 -4.96 22.11 7.77
N GLY A 72 -4.40 23.28 7.43
CA GLY A 72 -3.82 24.23 8.37
C GLY A 72 -2.69 23.69 9.25
N GLY A 73 -2.39 24.44 10.32
CA GLY A 73 -1.42 24.07 11.35
C GLY A 73 0.04 24.07 10.89
N GLU A 74 0.36 24.83 9.85
CA GLU A 74 1.72 24.96 9.26
C GLU A 74 2.38 23.62 8.87
N LYS A 75 1.54 22.57 8.74
CA LYS A 75 1.91 21.22 8.36
C LYS A 75 1.39 20.97 6.96
N GLN A 76 2.29 21.12 5.98
CA GLN A 76 2.02 20.93 4.56
C GLN A 76 2.68 19.63 4.08
N ARG A 77 3.72 19.68 3.24
CA ARG A 77 4.35 18.50 2.62
C ARG A 77 3.33 17.63 1.85
N GLY A 78 3.67 16.40 1.45
CA GLY A 78 2.81 15.56 0.62
C GLY A 78 1.44 15.23 1.25
N GLN A 79 0.37 15.25 0.44
CA GLN A 79 -0.96 14.79 0.83
C GLN A 79 -1.41 13.68 -0.13
N GLU A 80 -1.43 12.43 0.34
CA GLU A 80 -1.67 11.24 -0.49
C GLU A 80 -2.99 10.52 -0.17
N SER A 81 -3.82 11.09 0.71
CA SER A 81 -5.05 10.44 1.15
C SER A 81 -6.07 10.30 0.02
N GLN A 82 -6.65 9.11 -0.13
CA GLN A 82 -7.98 9.00 -0.74
C GLN A 82 -9.04 9.22 0.36
N PRO A 83 -9.95 10.20 0.23
CA PRO A 83 -11.03 10.35 1.20
C PRO A 83 -12.01 9.18 1.18
N LEU A 84 -12.50 8.79 2.36
CA LEU A 84 -13.64 7.90 2.51
C LEU A 84 -14.90 8.71 2.78
N ILE A 85 -16.04 8.28 2.24
CA ILE A 85 -17.31 9.00 2.37
C ILE A 85 -18.37 8.04 2.89
N HIS A 86 -19.00 8.39 4.01
CA HIS A 86 -20.13 7.62 4.55
C HIS A 86 -21.07 8.52 5.36
N ASN A 87 -22.38 8.35 5.19
CA ASN A 87 -23.43 9.11 5.91
C ASN A 87 -23.21 10.63 5.91
N GLY A 88 -22.81 11.20 4.76
CA GLY A 88 -22.57 12.64 4.61
C GLY A 88 -21.27 13.15 5.24
N LYS A 89 -20.42 12.25 5.77
CA LYS A 89 -19.10 12.58 6.30
C LYS A 89 -18.02 12.12 5.34
N MET A 90 -17.03 12.97 5.14
CA MET A 90 -15.78 12.67 4.46
C MET A 90 -14.67 12.55 5.49
N PHE A 91 -13.96 11.43 5.49
CA PHE A 91 -12.78 11.20 6.34
C PHE A 91 -11.53 11.27 5.46
N VAL A 92 -10.61 12.17 5.81
CA VAL A 92 -9.39 12.42 5.03
C VAL A 92 -8.19 12.52 5.96
N THR A 93 -7.16 11.73 5.67
CA THR A 93 -5.88 11.82 6.37
C THR A 93 -5.03 12.92 5.76
N ALA A 94 -4.08 13.43 6.53
CA ALA A 94 -3.12 14.40 6.07
C ALA A 94 -1.73 14.07 6.62
N SER A 95 -0.74 14.68 6.00
CA SER A 95 0.65 14.75 6.48
C SER A 95 0.78 14.90 8.00
N TYR A 96 1.86 14.36 8.56
CA TYR A 96 2.15 14.38 10.01
C TYR A 96 1.09 13.66 10.86
N SER A 97 0.56 12.53 10.37
CA SER A 97 -0.38 11.65 11.09
C SER A 97 -1.60 12.38 11.66
N ARG A 98 -2.29 13.11 10.78
CA ARG A 98 -3.53 13.82 11.10
C ARG A 98 -4.69 13.22 10.33
N ILE A 99 -5.89 13.35 10.86
CA ILE A 99 -7.13 12.96 10.17
C ILE A 99 -8.26 13.93 10.51
N PHE A 100 -9.08 14.21 9.50
CA PHE A 100 -10.19 15.15 9.57
C PHE A 100 -11.47 14.43 9.18
N ALA A 101 -12.57 14.71 9.89
CA ALA A 101 -13.91 14.50 9.36
C ALA A 101 -14.50 15.82 8.91
N VAL A 102 -15.13 15.80 7.74
CA VAL A 102 -15.67 16.96 7.05
C VAL A 102 -17.08 16.63 6.60
N ASP A 103 -18.01 17.58 6.69
CA ASP A 103 -19.32 17.45 6.06
C ASP A 103 -19.13 17.47 4.53
N SER A 104 -19.55 16.39 3.86
CA SER A 104 -19.26 16.18 2.44
C SER A 104 -20.00 17.15 1.51
N LYS A 105 -21.05 17.84 2.00
CA LYS A 105 -21.84 18.79 1.21
C LYS A 105 -21.31 20.22 1.36
N THR A 106 -20.93 20.60 2.57
CA THR A 106 -20.59 21.99 2.92
C THR A 106 -19.09 22.25 3.05
N GLY A 107 -18.28 21.20 3.20
CA GLY A 107 -16.85 21.35 3.48
C GLY A 107 -16.54 21.75 4.94
N ALA A 108 -17.54 21.80 5.81
CA ALA A 108 -17.36 22.16 7.21
C ALA A 108 -16.60 21.05 7.96
N LYS A 109 -15.51 21.42 8.64
CA LYS A 109 -14.77 20.51 9.52
C LYS A 109 -15.64 20.12 10.72
N LEU A 110 -15.95 18.83 10.83
CA LEU A 110 -16.71 18.26 11.95
C LEU A 110 -15.81 18.00 13.16
N TRP A 111 -14.65 17.39 12.92
CA TRP A 111 -13.62 17.18 13.92
C TRP A 111 -12.24 16.99 13.27
N LYS A 112 -11.18 17.11 14.07
CA LYS A 112 -9.79 16.80 13.68
C LYS A 112 -9.13 16.00 14.80
N TYR A 113 -8.33 15.01 14.42
CA TYR A 113 -7.37 14.34 15.29
C TYR A 113 -5.95 14.62 14.81
N GLU A 114 -5.06 14.94 15.75
CA GLU A 114 -3.63 15.11 15.50
C GLU A 114 -2.86 14.18 16.41
N HIS A 115 -2.13 13.24 15.81
CA HIS A 115 -1.26 12.37 16.56
C HIS A 115 -0.07 13.18 17.11
N ARG A 116 0.29 12.91 18.37
CA ARG A 116 1.50 13.49 18.98
C ARG A 116 2.69 12.66 18.56
N LEU A 117 3.28 13.00 17.42
CA LEU A 117 4.48 12.35 16.93
C LEU A 117 5.69 12.69 17.82
N PRO A 118 6.52 11.70 18.17
CA PRO A 118 7.80 11.95 18.84
C PRO A 118 8.78 12.63 17.87
N ASP A 119 9.81 13.27 18.43
CA ASP A 119 10.96 13.69 17.64
C ASP A 119 11.73 12.45 17.13
N GLY A 120 12.37 12.58 15.96
CA GLY A 120 13.18 11.50 15.40
C GLY A 120 12.40 10.36 14.74
N ILE A 121 11.16 10.60 14.29
CA ILE A 121 10.49 9.67 13.35
C ILE A 121 11.34 9.50 12.08
N MET A 122 11.29 8.30 11.48
CA MET A 122 12.15 7.94 10.34
C MET A 122 11.37 7.50 9.09
N PRO A 123 10.45 8.32 8.54
CA PRO A 123 9.95 8.06 7.20
C PRO A 123 11.05 8.37 6.17
N CYS A 124 11.30 7.45 5.24
CA CYS A 124 12.30 7.66 4.16
C CYS A 124 11.94 8.83 3.24
N CYS A 125 10.65 9.03 3.01
CA CYS A 125 10.16 9.56 1.74
C CYS A 125 9.04 10.58 1.92
N ASP A 126 9.19 11.49 2.90
CA ASP A 126 8.17 12.46 3.35
C ASP A 126 7.20 11.91 4.42
N VAL A 127 6.53 12.81 5.14
CA VAL A 127 5.64 12.56 6.29
C VAL A 127 4.19 12.34 5.84
N ILE A 128 4.00 11.47 4.85
CA ILE A 128 2.72 11.25 4.17
C ILE A 128 1.81 10.24 4.88
N ASN A 129 0.54 10.19 4.46
CA ASN A 129 -0.40 9.13 4.79
C ASN A 129 -1.39 8.96 3.62
N ARG A 130 -1.76 7.71 3.30
CA ARG A 130 -2.56 7.37 2.10
C ARG A 130 -4.05 7.17 2.37
N GLY A 131 -4.49 7.20 3.63
CA GLY A 131 -5.89 7.12 3.98
C GLY A 131 -6.17 6.34 5.25
N ALA A 132 -7.45 6.18 5.51
CA ALA A 132 -7.99 5.43 6.63
C ALA A 132 -8.83 4.25 6.13
N ALA A 133 -9.37 3.48 7.06
CA ALA A 133 -10.36 2.44 6.84
C ALA A 133 -11.60 2.71 7.72
N LEU A 134 -12.79 2.34 7.26
CA LEU A 134 -14.04 2.41 8.03
C LEU A 134 -14.55 1.02 8.36
N TYR A 135 -14.91 0.79 9.63
CA TYR A 135 -15.60 -0.42 10.06
C TYR A 135 -16.42 -0.12 11.31
N ASP A 136 -17.65 -0.63 11.39
CA ASP A 136 -18.59 -0.29 12.45
C ASP A 136 -18.74 1.24 12.57
N ASN A 137 -18.56 1.81 13.76
CA ASN A 137 -18.51 3.25 14.02
C ASN A 137 -17.06 3.78 14.14
N LEU A 138 -16.08 3.07 13.57
CA LEU A 138 -14.65 3.39 13.67
C LEU A 138 -14.08 3.92 12.36
N VAL A 139 -13.11 4.83 12.48
CA VAL A 139 -12.16 5.22 11.43
C VAL A 139 -10.75 4.91 11.91
N ILE A 140 -10.01 4.11 11.12
CA ILE A 140 -8.77 3.47 11.55
C ILE A 140 -7.63 3.87 10.60
N PHE A 141 -6.50 4.33 11.13
CA PHE A 141 -5.34 4.72 10.31
C PHE A 141 -4.00 4.48 11.04
N GLY A 142 -2.92 4.34 10.27
CA GLY A 142 -1.55 4.19 10.81
C GLY A 142 -0.83 5.53 10.99
N THR A 143 0.17 5.56 11.87
CA THR A 143 0.96 6.75 12.21
C THR A 143 2.45 6.59 11.85
N LEU A 144 3.15 7.73 11.71
CA LEU A 144 4.56 7.76 11.29
C LEU A 144 5.53 7.23 12.34
N ASP A 145 5.08 7.04 13.58
CA ASP A 145 5.81 6.42 14.68
C ASP A 145 5.36 4.96 14.94
N ALA A 146 4.87 4.30 13.89
CA ALA A 146 4.49 2.88 13.90
C ALA A 146 3.42 2.54 14.95
N GLN A 147 2.35 3.34 15.05
CA GLN A 147 1.14 3.02 15.78
C GLN A 147 -0.05 2.88 14.82
N ILE A 148 -1.08 2.15 15.25
CA ILE A 148 -2.39 2.13 14.61
C ILE A 148 -3.43 2.71 15.57
N VAL A 149 -4.30 3.58 15.07
CA VAL A 149 -5.27 4.33 15.88
C VAL A 149 -6.67 4.11 15.30
N ALA A 150 -7.63 3.75 16.14
CA ALA A 150 -9.05 3.81 15.81
C ALA A 150 -9.73 4.95 16.55
N LEU A 151 -10.50 5.74 15.81
CA LEU A 151 -11.28 6.86 16.30
C LEU A 151 -12.77 6.58 16.09
N ASP A 152 -13.59 7.12 16.98
CA ASP A 152 -15.04 7.19 16.77
C ASP A 152 -15.35 8.13 15.60
N GLN A 153 -16.15 7.68 14.62
CA GLN A 153 -16.47 8.44 13.40
C GLN A 153 -17.22 9.75 13.67
N ASN A 154 -17.90 9.87 14.81
CA ASN A 154 -18.72 11.04 15.14
C ASN A 154 -17.95 12.12 15.87
N THR A 155 -17.01 11.73 16.71
CA THR A 155 -16.34 12.61 17.68
C THR A 155 -14.85 12.77 17.44
N GLY A 156 -14.23 11.86 16.68
CA GLY A 156 -12.77 11.81 16.50
C GLY A 156 -12.01 11.40 17.75
N LYS A 157 -12.69 10.96 18.83
CA LYS A 157 -12.06 10.46 20.05
C LYS A 157 -11.45 9.08 19.81
N VAL A 158 -10.27 8.85 20.39
CA VAL A 158 -9.60 7.55 20.34
C VAL A 158 -10.45 6.51 21.06
N VAL A 159 -10.76 5.41 20.37
CA VAL A 159 -11.42 4.22 20.94
C VAL A 159 -10.38 3.21 21.37
N TRP A 160 -9.41 2.93 20.50
CA TRP A 160 -8.23 2.13 20.82
C TRP A 160 -7.01 2.63 20.05
N LYS A 161 -5.83 2.29 20.55
CA LYS A 161 -4.54 2.64 19.97
C LYS A 161 -3.50 1.59 20.33
N GLU A 162 -2.79 1.08 19.34
CA GLU A 162 -1.81 0.02 19.53
C GLU A 162 -0.48 0.37 18.90
N THR A 163 0.61 -0.07 19.56
CA THR A 163 1.95 0.00 18.98
C THR A 163 2.12 -1.15 17.99
N VAL A 164 2.56 -0.83 16.77
CA VAL A 164 2.87 -1.80 15.72
C VAL A 164 4.33 -2.22 15.81
N ASP A 165 5.26 -1.27 15.95
CA ASP A 165 6.69 -1.55 16.17
C ASP A 165 7.45 -0.36 16.79
N ASP A 166 8.74 -0.56 17.02
CA ASP A 166 9.68 0.47 17.45
C ASP A 166 10.07 1.39 16.27
N PHE A 167 9.52 2.60 16.25
CA PHE A 167 9.88 3.61 15.25
C PHE A 167 11.37 3.97 15.28
N LYS A 168 12.07 3.79 16.41
CA LYS A 168 13.53 4.02 16.51
C LYS A 168 14.35 2.95 15.81
N ALA A 169 13.72 1.85 15.37
CA ALA A 169 14.33 0.85 14.50
C ALA A 169 14.16 1.17 13.01
N GLY A 170 13.42 2.22 12.65
CA GLY A 170 13.13 2.60 11.26
C GLY A 170 11.72 2.29 10.78
N TYR A 171 10.85 1.76 11.64
CA TYR A 171 9.46 1.46 11.28
C TYR A 171 8.60 2.73 11.25
N SER A 172 7.73 2.81 10.24
CA SER A 172 6.64 3.79 10.18
C SER A 172 5.42 3.19 9.46
N MET A 173 4.28 3.88 9.48
CA MET A 173 3.09 3.49 8.71
C MET A 173 2.62 4.61 7.79
N SER A 174 2.56 4.31 6.50
CA SER A 174 2.15 5.24 5.45
C SER A 174 0.88 4.81 4.70
N ALA A 175 0.61 3.49 4.64
CA ALA A 175 -0.52 2.90 3.94
C ALA A 175 -1.89 3.21 4.59
N ALA A 176 -2.93 3.19 3.76
CA ALA A 176 -4.29 3.01 4.24
C ALA A 176 -4.50 1.54 4.67
N PRO A 177 -5.08 1.27 5.85
CA PRO A 177 -5.45 -0.10 6.24
C PRO A 177 -6.58 -0.67 5.37
N LEU A 178 -6.71 -2.00 5.34
CA LEU A 178 -7.77 -2.72 4.64
C LEU A 178 -8.66 -3.46 5.64
N ILE A 179 -9.98 -3.45 5.45
CA ILE A 179 -10.91 -4.25 6.27
C ILE A 179 -11.34 -5.50 5.53
N VAL A 180 -11.19 -6.66 6.16
CA VAL A 180 -11.65 -7.95 5.64
C VAL A 180 -12.20 -8.78 6.80
N ASN A 181 -13.47 -9.18 6.74
CA ASN A 181 -14.12 -10.04 7.74
C ASN A 181 -13.94 -9.52 9.19
N GLY A 182 -14.08 -8.22 9.39
CA GLY A 182 -13.89 -7.56 10.70
C GLY A 182 -12.44 -7.45 11.20
N LEU A 183 -11.47 -7.84 10.38
CA LEU A 183 -10.06 -7.61 10.64
C LEU A 183 -9.60 -6.32 9.96
N VAL A 184 -8.80 -5.51 10.66
CA VAL A 184 -7.97 -4.48 10.05
C VAL A 184 -6.62 -5.09 9.69
N ILE A 185 -6.32 -5.11 8.39
CA ILE A 185 -5.12 -5.71 7.80
C ILE A 185 -4.25 -4.60 7.25
N THR A 186 -2.97 -4.57 7.64
CA THR A 186 -2.06 -3.51 7.23
C THR A 186 -0.61 -3.97 7.20
N GLY A 187 0.26 -3.12 6.67
CA GLY A 187 1.68 -3.35 6.52
C GLY A 187 2.53 -2.36 7.32
N VAL A 188 3.84 -2.40 7.09
CA VAL A 188 4.82 -1.48 7.68
C VAL A 188 5.71 -0.88 6.60
N SER A 189 6.30 0.29 6.89
CA SER A 189 7.30 0.97 6.06
C SER A 189 8.68 0.92 6.73
N GLY A 190 9.76 1.11 5.95
CA GLY A 190 11.12 1.26 6.46
C GLY A 190 12.19 0.38 5.80
N GLY A 191 12.00 -0.05 4.54
CA GLY A 191 12.98 -0.87 3.82
C GLY A 191 14.39 -0.25 3.81
N GLU A 192 14.43 1.08 3.67
CA GLU A 192 15.64 1.91 3.69
C GLU A 192 16.38 1.91 5.03
N PHE A 193 15.81 1.33 6.09
CA PHE A 193 16.40 1.22 7.42
C PHE A 193 16.68 -0.24 7.82
N GLY A 194 16.51 -1.19 6.90
CA GLY A 194 16.76 -2.61 7.16
C GLY A 194 15.76 -3.23 8.14
N ILE A 195 14.51 -2.76 8.15
CA ILE A 195 13.44 -3.37 8.95
C ILE A 195 13.04 -4.76 8.42
N ILE A 196 12.20 -5.48 9.16
CA ILE A 196 11.57 -6.72 8.69
C ILE A 196 10.13 -6.43 8.27
N GLY A 197 9.90 -6.46 6.95
CA GLY A 197 8.59 -6.29 6.38
C GLY A 197 7.62 -7.36 6.87
N ARG A 198 6.35 -6.99 7.03
CA ARG A 198 5.28 -7.89 7.42
C ARG A 198 3.91 -7.37 7.02
N VAL A 199 2.94 -8.27 6.95
CA VAL A 199 1.51 -7.93 7.01
C VAL A 199 0.98 -8.39 8.37
N GLU A 200 0.14 -7.60 9.01
CA GLU A 200 -0.52 -7.98 10.25
C GLU A 200 -2.04 -7.75 10.16
N ALA A 201 -2.78 -8.57 10.90
CA ALA A 201 -4.21 -8.40 11.08
C ALA A 201 -4.55 -8.25 12.56
N ARG A 202 -5.42 -7.29 12.85
CA ARG A 202 -5.98 -7.04 14.17
C ARG A 202 -7.49 -7.09 14.10
N ASP A 203 -8.14 -7.45 15.20
CA ASP A 203 -9.57 -7.23 15.34
C ASP A 203 -9.86 -5.72 15.24
N ALA A 204 -10.71 -5.32 14.28
CA ALA A 204 -10.91 -3.91 13.98
C ALA A 204 -11.57 -3.14 15.12
N LYS A 205 -12.31 -3.82 16.02
CA LYS A 205 -13.03 -3.17 17.12
C LYS A 205 -12.20 -3.00 18.37
N THR A 206 -11.20 -3.86 18.58
CA THR A 206 -10.42 -3.93 19.82
C THR A 206 -8.94 -3.63 19.64
N GLY A 207 -8.41 -3.67 18.41
CA GLY A 207 -6.98 -3.50 18.13
C GLY A 207 -6.12 -4.73 18.45
N LYS A 208 -6.72 -5.78 19.05
CA LYS A 208 -6.02 -7.01 19.40
C LYS A 208 -5.45 -7.70 18.17
N LEU A 209 -4.18 -8.05 18.24
CA LEU A 209 -3.49 -8.77 17.17
C LEU A 209 -4.08 -10.17 16.99
N VAL A 210 -4.25 -10.59 15.73
CA VAL A 210 -4.82 -11.88 15.34
C VAL A 210 -3.77 -12.73 14.63
N TRP A 211 -3.02 -12.13 13.71
CA TRP A 211 -1.86 -12.78 13.09
C TRP A 211 -0.84 -11.78 12.56
N ILE A 212 0.40 -12.22 12.44
CA ILE A 212 1.51 -11.54 11.77
C ILE A 212 2.14 -12.48 10.74
N ARG A 213 2.44 -11.94 9.56
CA ARG A 213 3.15 -12.64 8.49
C ARG A 213 4.34 -11.80 8.00
N PRO A 214 5.58 -12.16 8.36
CA PRO A 214 6.78 -11.55 7.80
C PRO A 214 6.88 -11.78 6.28
N THR A 215 7.43 -10.81 5.57
CA THR A 215 7.66 -10.84 4.11
C THR A 215 9.14 -10.96 3.74
N VAL A 216 10.02 -11.07 4.74
CA VAL A 216 11.40 -11.53 4.56
C VAL A 216 11.45 -13.03 4.87
N GLU A 217 12.07 -13.80 3.98
CA GLU A 217 12.27 -15.23 4.14
C GLU A 217 13.01 -15.55 5.44
N GLY A 218 12.62 -16.66 6.09
CA GLY A 218 13.27 -17.18 7.29
C GLY A 218 12.67 -16.69 8.61
N HIS A 219 11.80 -15.69 8.59
CA HIS A 219 11.10 -15.21 9.77
C HIS A 219 9.81 -16.00 10.06
N MET A 220 9.56 -16.27 11.34
CA MET A 220 8.37 -16.98 11.82
C MET A 220 7.13 -16.08 11.76
N GLY A 221 6.04 -16.58 11.16
CA GLY A 221 4.72 -15.97 11.31
C GLY A 221 4.03 -16.45 12.58
N TYR A 222 3.10 -15.65 13.10
CA TYR A 222 2.39 -15.96 14.35
C TYR A 222 0.89 -15.78 14.19
N LYS A 223 0.12 -16.57 14.95
CA LYS A 223 -1.26 -16.29 15.32
C LYS A 223 -1.32 -15.92 16.79
N TYR A 224 -2.38 -15.24 17.18
CA TYR A 224 -2.61 -14.83 18.56
C TYR A 224 -3.96 -15.36 19.01
N ASP A 225 -4.00 -16.00 20.17
CA ASP A 225 -5.26 -16.43 20.79
C ASP A 225 -5.98 -15.27 21.49
N ALA A 226 -7.16 -15.53 22.05
CA ALA A 226 -7.95 -14.51 22.74
C ALA A 226 -7.25 -13.89 23.96
N ALA A 227 -6.27 -14.58 24.54
CA ALA A 227 -5.43 -14.11 25.64
C ALA A 227 -4.19 -13.33 25.15
N GLY A 228 -3.97 -13.23 23.84
CA GLY A 228 -2.83 -12.55 23.24
C GLY A 228 -1.54 -13.38 23.21
N LYS A 229 -1.63 -14.70 23.46
CA LYS A 229 -0.46 -15.57 23.38
C LYS A 229 -0.11 -15.84 21.92
N ALA A 230 1.15 -15.62 21.57
CA ALA A 230 1.68 -15.94 20.26
C ALA A 230 1.81 -17.46 20.05
N ILE A 231 1.33 -17.93 18.90
CA ILE A 231 1.39 -19.32 18.45
C ILE A 231 2.08 -19.32 17.10
N GLU A 232 3.18 -20.07 16.98
CA GLU A 232 3.92 -20.20 15.73
C GLU A 232 3.00 -20.70 14.59
N ASN A 233 3.12 -20.05 13.44
CA ASN A 233 2.23 -20.26 12.29
C ASN A 233 3.04 -20.47 11.00
N GLY A 234 4.22 -21.05 11.13
CA GLY A 234 5.13 -21.40 10.04
C GLY A 234 6.02 -20.25 9.59
N VAL A 235 7.22 -20.60 9.16
CA VAL A 235 8.22 -19.70 8.59
C VAL A 235 7.75 -19.20 7.22
N SER A 236 7.99 -17.93 6.92
CA SER A 236 7.84 -17.40 5.57
C SER A 236 9.00 -17.90 4.70
N GLY A 237 8.71 -18.69 3.66
CA GLY A 237 9.74 -19.27 2.79
C GLY A 237 10.61 -20.31 3.51
N THR A 238 11.86 -20.45 3.07
CA THR A 238 12.83 -21.39 3.65
C THR A 238 14.05 -20.63 4.14
N THR A 239 14.31 -20.64 5.45
CA THR A 239 15.42 -19.87 6.05
C THR A 239 16.76 -20.09 5.33
N GLY A 240 17.37 -19.02 4.85
CA GLY A 240 18.68 -19.04 4.19
C GLY A 240 18.69 -19.62 2.76
N ALA A 241 17.53 -19.91 2.16
CA ALA A 241 17.48 -20.45 0.80
C ALA A 241 17.86 -19.39 -0.26
N THR A 242 17.46 -18.13 -0.04
CA THR A 242 17.66 -17.03 -0.99
C THR A 242 18.37 -15.81 -0.40
N TRP A 243 18.91 -15.97 0.81
CA TRP A 243 19.69 -14.95 1.52
C TRP A 243 20.98 -15.55 2.08
N PRO A 244 22.12 -14.84 1.96
CA PRO A 244 23.38 -15.32 2.50
C PRO A 244 23.49 -15.00 4.00
N GLY A 245 24.01 -15.97 4.76
CA GLY A 245 24.27 -15.81 6.19
C GLY A 245 23.06 -15.26 6.95
N GLU A 246 23.24 -14.12 7.61
CA GLU A 246 22.18 -13.46 8.39
C GLU A 246 21.59 -12.21 7.75
N MET A 247 21.83 -11.96 6.45
CA MET A 247 21.34 -10.75 5.76
C MET A 247 19.80 -10.61 5.81
N TRP A 248 19.08 -11.72 5.93
CA TRP A 248 17.63 -11.75 6.10
C TRP A 248 17.15 -11.13 7.42
N LYS A 249 18.02 -10.93 8.43
CA LYS A 249 17.67 -10.25 9.70
C LYS A 249 17.54 -8.73 9.56
N SER A 250 17.94 -8.17 8.43
CA SER A 250 17.75 -6.75 8.08
C SER A 250 17.30 -6.60 6.62
N GLY A 251 16.44 -7.51 6.17
CA GLY A 251 16.17 -7.76 4.75
C GLY A 251 15.20 -6.80 4.06
N GLY A 252 14.55 -5.87 4.77
CA GLY A 252 13.60 -4.92 4.17
C GLY A 252 12.26 -5.59 3.83
N ALA A 253 11.91 -5.66 2.53
CA ALA A 253 10.66 -6.22 2.02
C ALA A 253 9.38 -5.60 2.62
N ALA A 254 9.44 -4.31 2.97
CA ALA A 254 8.36 -3.57 3.63
C ALA A 254 7.09 -3.49 2.77
N THR A 255 5.92 -3.66 3.38
CA THR A 255 4.60 -3.74 2.71
C THR A 255 3.89 -2.38 2.70
N TRP A 256 4.65 -1.34 2.38
CA TRP A 256 4.35 0.04 2.77
C TRP A 256 3.18 0.69 2.03
N LEU A 257 2.70 0.11 0.93
CA LEU A 257 1.58 0.67 0.16
C LEU A 257 0.21 0.16 0.62
N GLY A 258 0.17 -0.87 1.48
CA GLY A 258 -1.06 -1.58 1.81
C GLY A 258 -1.38 -2.66 0.78
N GLY A 259 -2.65 -3.05 0.70
CA GLY A 259 -3.07 -4.15 -0.16
C GLY A 259 -4.54 -4.08 -0.58
N SER A 260 -4.94 -5.04 -1.40
CA SER A 260 -6.30 -5.25 -1.89
C SER A 260 -6.85 -6.60 -1.41
N TYR A 261 -8.16 -6.80 -1.52
CA TYR A 261 -8.83 -8.08 -1.25
C TYR A 261 -9.81 -8.42 -2.37
N ASP A 262 -9.79 -9.68 -2.79
CA ASP A 262 -10.74 -10.22 -3.75
C ASP A 262 -11.57 -11.31 -3.10
N SER A 263 -12.87 -11.07 -2.95
CA SER A 263 -13.80 -12.05 -2.37
C SER A 263 -13.98 -13.29 -3.24
N LYS A 264 -13.70 -13.23 -4.55
CA LYS A 264 -13.80 -14.39 -5.45
C LYS A 264 -12.67 -15.39 -5.22
N THR A 265 -11.48 -14.91 -4.86
CA THR A 265 -10.34 -15.78 -4.52
C THR A 265 -10.24 -16.04 -3.01
N GLY A 266 -10.78 -15.14 -2.20
CA GLY A 266 -10.67 -15.15 -0.74
C GLY A 266 -9.30 -14.72 -0.24
N LEU A 267 -8.48 -14.05 -1.06
CA LEU A 267 -7.10 -13.69 -0.74
C LEU A 267 -6.94 -12.17 -0.61
N VAL A 268 -6.05 -11.75 0.29
CA VAL A 268 -5.51 -10.38 0.29
C VAL A 268 -4.21 -10.36 -0.51
N TYR A 269 -3.99 -9.29 -1.28
CA TYR A 269 -2.79 -9.10 -2.09
C TYR A 269 -2.00 -7.91 -1.57
N PHE A 270 -0.78 -8.17 -1.15
CA PHE A 270 0.16 -7.14 -0.71
C PHE A 270 1.39 -7.19 -1.60
N GLY A 271 1.83 -6.03 -2.08
CA GLY A 271 3.15 -5.91 -2.65
C GLY A 271 4.21 -5.70 -1.56
N THR A 272 5.43 -6.14 -1.81
CA THR A 272 6.56 -6.07 -0.87
C THR A 272 7.68 -5.21 -1.45
N GLY A 273 8.32 -4.45 -0.57
CA GLY A 273 9.34 -3.49 -0.93
C GLY A 273 10.67 -4.12 -1.34
N ASN A 274 11.63 -3.23 -1.58
CA ASN A 274 13.02 -3.55 -1.88
C ASN A 274 13.69 -4.44 -0.79
N PRO A 275 14.68 -5.26 -1.18
CA PRO A 275 15.57 -5.94 -0.25
C PRO A 275 16.64 -4.98 0.29
N GLY A 276 16.84 -4.99 1.61
CA GLY A 276 17.92 -4.24 2.27
C GLY A 276 19.26 -4.99 2.25
N PRO A 277 20.41 -4.31 2.06
CA PRO A 277 20.56 -2.91 1.65
C PRO A 277 20.41 -2.73 0.13
N TRP A 278 20.40 -1.51 -0.41
CA TRP A 278 20.36 -1.27 -1.87
C TRP A 278 21.57 -1.88 -2.59
N ASN A 279 22.75 -1.89 -1.95
CA ASN A 279 23.92 -2.60 -2.46
C ASN A 279 23.63 -4.11 -2.56
N SER A 280 23.29 -4.59 -3.75
CA SER A 280 22.93 -6.00 -3.93
C SER A 280 24.14 -6.94 -3.81
N ALA A 281 25.37 -6.45 -3.98
CA ALA A 281 26.57 -7.29 -3.98
C ALA A 281 26.79 -8.00 -2.63
N VAL A 282 26.31 -7.43 -1.51
CA VAL A 282 26.43 -8.02 -0.17
C VAL A 282 25.35 -9.06 0.14
N ARG A 283 24.34 -9.23 -0.73
CA ARG A 283 23.21 -10.15 -0.51
C ARG A 283 22.91 -11.04 -1.73
N PRO A 284 23.88 -11.77 -2.30
CA PRO A 284 23.62 -12.70 -3.41
C PRO A 284 22.46 -13.66 -3.10
N GLY A 285 21.53 -13.80 -4.05
CA GLY A 285 20.33 -14.63 -3.93
C GLY A 285 19.06 -13.87 -4.32
N ASP A 286 17.96 -14.60 -4.53
CA ASP A 286 16.68 -14.00 -4.95
C ASP A 286 16.09 -13.04 -3.93
N ASN A 287 16.51 -13.13 -2.67
CA ASN A 287 16.14 -12.24 -1.57
C ASN A 287 14.62 -12.28 -1.26
N LEU A 288 14.03 -13.48 -1.20
CA LEU A 288 12.58 -13.62 -1.00
C LEU A 288 12.11 -13.06 0.36
N PHE A 289 10.90 -12.51 0.46
CA PHE A 289 9.96 -12.21 -0.62
C PHE A 289 10.01 -10.73 -0.97
N SER A 290 11.19 -10.11 -1.09
CA SER A 290 11.29 -8.72 -1.55
C SER A 290 10.80 -8.57 -3.00
N CYS A 291 10.41 -7.35 -3.39
CA CYS A 291 9.98 -7.02 -4.76
C CYS A 291 8.95 -8.01 -5.32
N SER A 292 7.95 -8.36 -4.52
CA SER A 292 6.99 -9.42 -4.82
C SER A 292 5.56 -8.96 -4.59
N THR A 293 4.62 -9.57 -5.29
CA THR A 293 3.24 -9.67 -4.82
C THR A 293 3.11 -10.93 -4.00
N VAL A 294 2.64 -10.83 -2.75
CA VAL A 294 2.26 -11.97 -1.91
C VAL A 294 0.74 -12.01 -1.76
N ALA A 295 0.15 -13.17 -2.01
CA ALA A 295 -1.25 -13.42 -1.71
C ALA A 295 -1.36 -14.16 -0.39
N ILE A 296 -2.14 -13.63 0.54
CA ILE A 296 -2.26 -14.14 1.90
C ILE A 296 -3.71 -14.53 2.15
N ASP A 297 -3.93 -15.68 2.77
CA ASP A 297 -5.25 -16.05 3.29
C ASP A 297 -5.52 -15.20 4.55
N PRO A 298 -6.52 -14.30 4.54
CA PRO A 298 -6.80 -13.41 5.67
C PRO A 298 -7.27 -14.14 6.93
N LYS A 299 -7.74 -15.39 6.82
CA LYS A 299 -8.15 -16.20 7.98
C LYS A 299 -6.95 -16.79 8.71
N THR A 300 -5.91 -17.17 7.95
CA THR A 300 -4.77 -17.90 8.51
C THR A 300 -3.51 -17.07 8.61
N GLY A 301 -3.40 -15.96 7.87
CA GLY A 301 -2.17 -15.17 7.75
C GLY A 301 -1.05 -15.93 7.02
N LYS A 302 -1.35 -16.99 6.26
CA LYS A 302 -0.34 -17.73 5.48
C LYS A 302 -0.29 -17.24 4.05
N ILE A 303 0.92 -17.17 3.50
CA ILE A 303 1.14 -16.87 2.08
C ILE A 303 0.65 -18.08 1.27
N ALA A 304 -0.33 -17.87 0.40
CA ALA A 304 -0.87 -18.87 -0.51
C ALA A 304 -0.02 -18.99 -1.78
N TRP A 305 0.44 -17.86 -2.32
CA TRP A 305 1.38 -17.79 -3.44
C TRP A 305 2.14 -16.46 -3.41
N HIS A 306 3.25 -16.40 -4.15
CA HIS A 306 3.96 -15.15 -4.42
C HIS A 306 4.41 -15.09 -5.88
N TYR A 307 4.59 -13.88 -6.40
CA TYR A 307 5.25 -13.61 -7.69
C TYR A 307 6.25 -12.48 -7.50
N GLN A 308 7.53 -12.75 -7.75
CA GLN A 308 8.62 -11.78 -7.57
C GLN A 308 8.89 -11.04 -8.88
N THR A 309 8.61 -9.74 -8.94
CA THR A 309 8.81 -8.91 -10.14
C THR A 309 10.28 -8.61 -10.40
N THR A 310 11.06 -8.42 -9.34
CA THR A 310 12.50 -8.07 -9.44
C THR A 310 13.33 -8.93 -8.47
N PRO A 311 13.64 -10.19 -8.80
CA PRO A 311 14.55 -11.01 -8.01
C PRO A 311 15.91 -10.33 -7.82
N HIS A 312 16.52 -10.49 -6.64
CA HIS A 312 17.83 -9.90 -6.35
C HIS A 312 17.94 -8.41 -6.76
N ASP A 313 16.95 -7.58 -6.38
CA ASP A 313 16.89 -6.18 -6.81
C ASP A 313 18.20 -5.41 -6.49
N GLY A 314 18.57 -4.45 -7.33
CA GLY A 314 19.76 -3.61 -7.18
C GLY A 314 19.53 -2.15 -7.55
N TRP A 315 18.26 -1.74 -7.65
CA TRP A 315 17.87 -0.41 -8.12
C TRP A 315 16.81 0.24 -7.24
N ASP A 316 16.43 -0.40 -6.13
CA ASP A 316 15.30 0.02 -5.31
C ASP A 316 14.00 0.01 -6.12
N PHE A 317 13.72 -1.10 -6.81
CA PHE A 317 12.45 -1.31 -7.49
C PHE A 317 11.47 -2.05 -6.58
N ASP A 318 10.93 -1.35 -5.56
CA ASP A 318 9.92 -1.94 -4.69
C ASP A 318 8.78 -2.60 -5.49
N GLY A 319 8.45 -3.82 -5.11
CA GLY A 319 7.32 -4.56 -5.65
C GLY A 319 6.00 -4.24 -4.96
N VAL A 320 5.84 -3.06 -4.35
CA VAL A 320 4.63 -2.73 -3.57
C VAL A 320 3.42 -2.33 -4.42
N ASN A 321 3.64 -1.87 -5.66
CA ASN A 321 2.58 -1.33 -6.51
C ASN A 321 1.38 -2.29 -6.55
N GLU A 322 0.18 -1.74 -6.48
CA GLU A 322 -1.07 -2.45 -6.28
C GLU A 322 -1.31 -3.57 -7.30
N LEU A 323 -1.79 -4.72 -6.82
CA LEU A 323 -2.39 -5.75 -7.67
C LEU A 323 -3.91 -5.51 -7.73
N VAL A 324 -4.39 -5.06 -8.89
CA VAL A 324 -5.82 -4.80 -9.12
C VAL A 324 -6.44 -6.02 -9.77
N THR A 325 -7.44 -6.63 -9.12
CA THR A 325 -8.09 -7.82 -9.67
C THR A 325 -9.25 -7.47 -10.61
N PHE A 326 -9.38 -8.22 -11.70
CA PHE A 326 -10.35 -7.99 -12.77
C PHE A 326 -10.70 -9.30 -13.48
N ASP A 327 -11.81 -9.32 -14.20
CA ASP A 327 -12.22 -10.48 -14.99
C ASP A 327 -11.68 -10.35 -16.42
N MET A 328 -11.02 -11.41 -16.93
CA MET A 328 -10.48 -11.48 -18.29
C MET A 328 -10.67 -12.89 -18.85
N ASN A 329 -11.34 -13.02 -20.01
CA ASN A 329 -11.60 -14.30 -20.68
C ASN A 329 -12.24 -15.36 -19.73
N GLY A 330 -13.16 -14.94 -18.86
CA GLY A 330 -13.81 -15.82 -17.89
C GLY A 330 -12.94 -16.26 -16.69
N LYS A 331 -11.70 -15.75 -16.58
CA LYS A 331 -10.80 -15.97 -15.44
C LYS A 331 -10.69 -14.72 -14.57
N ARG A 332 -10.37 -14.93 -13.28
CA ARG A 332 -10.04 -13.85 -12.36
C ARG A 332 -8.53 -13.60 -12.40
N MET A 333 -8.15 -12.42 -12.88
CA MET A 333 -6.76 -12.00 -13.08
C MET A 333 -6.42 -10.84 -12.15
N GLY A 334 -5.13 -10.57 -11.97
CA GLY A 334 -4.60 -9.41 -11.27
C GLY A 334 -3.58 -8.70 -12.16
N ALA A 335 -3.70 -7.37 -12.30
CA ALA A 335 -2.73 -6.58 -13.04
C ALA A 335 -1.93 -5.66 -12.11
N LYS A 336 -0.70 -5.35 -12.51
CA LYS A 336 0.24 -4.51 -11.75
C LYS A 336 1.19 -3.78 -12.70
N ALA A 337 1.21 -2.46 -12.63
CA ALA A 337 2.26 -1.63 -13.22
C ALA A 337 3.37 -1.42 -12.20
N ASP A 338 4.52 -2.09 -12.36
CA ASP A 338 5.56 -2.11 -11.32
C ASP A 338 6.56 -0.96 -11.41
N ARG A 339 7.29 -0.69 -10.32
CA ARG A 339 8.39 0.28 -10.29
C ARG A 339 9.42 -0.02 -11.37
N ASN A 340 9.67 -1.29 -11.65
CA ASN A 340 10.68 -1.72 -12.60
C ASN A 340 10.36 -1.43 -14.09
N GLY A 341 9.18 -0.88 -14.39
CA GLY A 341 8.78 -0.46 -15.74
C GLY A 341 7.99 -1.50 -16.55
N PHE A 342 7.78 -2.70 -16.01
CA PHE A 342 6.92 -3.73 -16.61
C PHE A 342 5.51 -3.72 -16.03
N PHE A 343 4.53 -3.98 -16.89
CA PHE A 343 3.13 -4.21 -16.58
C PHE A 343 2.87 -5.71 -16.62
N TYR A 344 2.49 -6.27 -15.47
CA TYR A 344 2.28 -7.69 -15.25
C TYR A 344 0.80 -8.01 -15.18
N VAL A 345 0.42 -9.16 -15.73
CA VAL A 345 -0.90 -9.78 -15.57
C VAL A 345 -0.69 -11.19 -15.05
N LEU A 346 -1.30 -11.48 -13.89
CA LEU A 346 -1.18 -12.73 -13.15
C LEU A 346 -2.56 -13.38 -13.01
N ASP A 347 -2.62 -14.70 -12.98
CA ASP A 347 -3.79 -15.41 -12.46
C ASP A 347 -3.93 -15.07 -10.96
N ALA A 348 -5.07 -14.50 -10.56
CA ALA A 348 -5.22 -13.96 -9.21
C ALA A 348 -5.27 -15.04 -8.12
N LYS A 349 -5.57 -16.30 -8.49
CA LYS A 349 -5.67 -17.40 -7.53
C LYS A 349 -4.35 -18.13 -7.32
N SER A 350 -3.51 -18.20 -8.34
CA SER A 350 -2.26 -18.99 -8.34
C SER A 350 -0.99 -18.15 -8.42
N GLY A 351 -1.08 -16.87 -8.81
CA GLY A 351 0.09 -16.01 -9.05
C GLY A 351 0.82 -16.32 -10.36
N LYS A 352 0.31 -17.26 -11.18
CA LYS A 352 0.93 -17.64 -12.45
C LYS A 352 0.94 -16.44 -13.41
N LEU A 353 2.10 -16.15 -13.98
CA LEU A 353 2.27 -15.11 -14.99
C LEU A 353 1.51 -15.47 -16.28
N GLU A 354 0.68 -14.54 -16.76
CA GLU A 354 -0.02 -14.63 -18.05
C GLU A 354 0.64 -13.69 -19.07
N ASN A 355 0.99 -12.47 -18.66
CA ASN A 355 1.59 -11.48 -19.55
C ASN A 355 2.51 -10.52 -18.77
N ALA A 356 3.56 -10.05 -19.42
CA ALA A 356 4.47 -9.04 -18.90
C ALA A 356 5.01 -8.19 -20.05
N THR A 357 4.72 -6.89 -20.05
CA THR A 357 5.08 -5.97 -21.13
C THR A 357 5.61 -4.65 -20.59
N PRO A 358 6.60 -4.00 -21.22
CA PRO A 358 7.01 -2.66 -20.82
C PRO A 358 5.83 -1.68 -20.93
N PHE A 359 5.62 -0.87 -19.89
CA PHE A 359 4.68 0.27 -19.96
C PHE A 359 5.36 1.63 -19.98
N VAL A 360 6.70 1.65 -20.00
CA VAL A 360 7.54 2.85 -20.15
C VAL A 360 8.31 2.79 -21.46
N LYS A 361 8.80 3.94 -21.94
CA LYS A 361 9.47 4.01 -23.26
C LYS A 361 10.84 3.32 -23.27
N LYS A 362 11.52 3.27 -22.12
CA LYS A 362 12.86 2.71 -22.01
C LYS A 362 13.02 1.93 -20.72
N ILE A 363 13.65 0.76 -20.81
CA ILE A 363 14.08 -0.09 -19.70
C ILE A 363 15.49 -0.54 -20.01
N THR A 364 16.43 -0.45 -19.06
CA THR A 364 17.83 -0.82 -19.28
C THR A 364 18.31 -1.97 -18.38
N TRP A 365 17.60 -2.29 -17.30
CA TRP A 365 18.00 -3.32 -16.34
C TRP A 365 17.66 -4.75 -16.80
N ALA A 366 16.66 -4.89 -17.67
CA ALA A 366 16.25 -6.15 -18.28
C ALA A 366 15.74 -5.92 -19.72
N THR A 367 15.90 -6.91 -20.59
CA THR A 367 15.43 -6.84 -21.99
C THR A 367 13.98 -7.27 -22.15
N SER A 368 13.51 -8.18 -21.30
CA SER A 368 12.13 -8.70 -21.27
C SER A 368 11.88 -9.52 -20.00
N ILE A 369 10.65 -9.99 -19.82
CA ILE A 369 10.30 -11.02 -18.84
C ILE A 369 10.05 -12.33 -19.60
N ASP A 370 10.72 -13.40 -19.20
CA ASP A 370 10.48 -14.74 -19.74
C ASP A 370 9.15 -15.27 -19.19
N LEU A 371 8.15 -15.46 -20.07
CA LEU A 371 6.81 -15.91 -19.68
C LEU A 371 6.77 -17.38 -19.21
N LYS A 372 7.77 -18.20 -19.53
CA LYS A 372 7.85 -19.59 -19.07
C LYS A 372 8.37 -19.68 -17.65
N THR A 373 9.43 -18.93 -17.36
CA THR A 373 10.07 -18.95 -16.02
C THR A 373 9.48 -17.90 -15.08
N GLY A 374 8.83 -16.87 -15.62
CA GLY A 374 8.33 -15.71 -14.89
C GLY A 374 9.41 -14.70 -14.51
N ARG A 375 10.67 -14.90 -14.96
CA ARG A 375 11.84 -14.12 -14.51
C ARG A 375 12.31 -13.10 -15.54
N PRO A 376 12.90 -11.97 -15.11
CA PRO A 376 13.50 -11.01 -16.03
C PRO A 376 14.76 -11.55 -16.71
N ASN A 377 14.93 -11.21 -17.99
CA ASN A 377 16.17 -11.39 -18.73
C ASN A 377 17.10 -10.20 -18.43
N TYR A 378 17.90 -10.32 -17.36
CA TYR A 378 18.75 -9.23 -16.87
C TYR A 378 19.79 -8.76 -17.90
N VAL A 379 20.03 -7.45 -17.91
CA VAL A 379 21.21 -6.83 -18.53
C VAL A 379 22.24 -6.62 -17.42
N ALA A 380 23.15 -7.58 -17.26
CA ALA A 380 24.11 -7.59 -16.14
C ALA A 380 24.93 -6.30 -16.02
N ASP A 381 25.31 -5.70 -17.16
CA ASP A 381 26.08 -4.45 -17.23
C ASP A 381 25.33 -3.22 -16.69
N ASN A 382 24.01 -3.31 -16.52
CA ASN A 382 23.17 -2.23 -15.98
C ASN A 382 22.93 -2.36 -14.47
N ARG A 383 23.62 -3.28 -13.79
CA ARG A 383 23.64 -3.35 -12.33
C ARG A 383 24.84 -2.55 -11.79
N PRO A 384 24.68 -1.69 -10.77
CA PRO A 384 25.79 -0.96 -10.18
C PRO A 384 26.86 -1.93 -9.65
N GLY A 385 28.14 -1.61 -9.88
CA GLY A 385 29.24 -2.52 -9.58
C GLY A 385 29.47 -2.74 -8.09
N ASP A 386 30.14 -3.84 -7.74
CA ASP A 386 30.56 -4.12 -6.36
C ASP A 386 31.73 -3.21 -5.95
N PRO A 387 31.60 -2.39 -4.88
CA PRO A 387 32.69 -1.51 -4.43
C PRO A 387 33.92 -2.30 -3.99
N ALA A 388 33.81 -3.54 -3.52
CA ALA A 388 34.97 -4.36 -3.13
C ALA A 388 35.89 -4.71 -4.33
N LYS A 389 35.39 -4.55 -5.56
CA LYS A 389 36.16 -4.74 -6.81
C LYS A 389 36.73 -3.45 -7.39
N SER A 390 36.47 -2.31 -6.74
CA SER A 390 37.03 -1.01 -7.14
C SER A 390 38.45 -0.84 -6.57
N ALA A 391 39.25 0.05 -7.18
CA ALA A 391 40.64 0.27 -6.79
C ALA A 391 40.80 0.79 -5.35
N ASP A 392 39.83 1.55 -4.84
CA ASP A 392 39.85 2.14 -3.49
C ASP A 392 38.91 1.44 -2.49
N GLY A 393 38.11 0.47 -2.95
CA GLY A 393 37.13 -0.24 -2.13
C GLY A 393 35.91 0.59 -1.73
N LYS A 394 35.75 1.82 -2.23
CA LYS A 394 34.75 2.79 -1.72
C LYS A 394 33.56 2.96 -2.63
N LYS A 395 33.74 2.86 -3.94
CA LYS A 395 32.69 3.14 -4.92
C LYS A 395 32.72 2.14 -6.08
N GLY A 396 31.61 1.41 -6.23
CA GLY A 396 31.39 0.55 -7.37
C GLY A 396 31.24 1.33 -8.68
N LYS A 397 31.38 0.64 -9.82
CA LYS A 397 31.15 1.22 -11.14
C LYS A 397 29.74 1.83 -11.22
N SER A 398 29.66 3.11 -11.61
CA SER A 398 28.40 3.79 -11.89
C SER A 398 27.76 3.26 -13.17
N VAL A 399 26.44 3.17 -13.18
CA VAL A 399 25.64 2.81 -14.36
C VAL A 399 24.48 3.77 -14.55
N PHE A 400 24.07 3.98 -15.79
CA PHE A 400 22.83 4.68 -16.11
C PHE A 400 21.68 3.68 -16.21
N ALA A 401 20.78 3.69 -15.22
CA ALA A 401 19.63 2.80 -15.13
C ALA A 401 18.32 3.50 -15.49
N VAL A 402 17.43 2.78 -16.18
CA VAL A 402 16.06 3.20 -16.52
C VAL A 402 15.11 2.02 -16.23
N PRO A 403 14.01 2.24 -15.47
CA PRO A 403 13.63 3.49 -14.80
C PRO A 403 14.61 3.95 -13.70
N SER A 404 14.48 5.19 -13.23
CA SER A 404 15.09 5.61 -11.96
C SER A 404 14.53 4.79 -10.80
N PHE A 405 15.15 4.81 -9.61
CA PHE A 405 14.65 4.09 -8.43
C PHE A 405 13.22 4.46 -8.05
N LEU A 406 12.79 5.70 -8.31
CA LEU A 406 11.39 6.13 -8.11
C LEU A 406 10.40 5.42 -9.07
N GLY A 407 10.92 4.74 -10.10
CA GLY A 407 10.26 3.74 -10.92
C GLY A 407 9.43 4.29 -12.08
N GLY A 408 9.01 3.37 -12.97
CA GLY A 408 8.06 3.66 -14.04
C GLY A 408 6.67 4.03 -13.50
N LYS A 409 6.33 3.55 -12.30
CA LYS A 409 5.19 3.99 -11.47
C LYS A 409 5.60 3.83 -10.00
N ASN A 410 5.21 4.76 -9.13
CA ASN A 410 5.47 4.68 -7.70
C ASN A 410 4.17 4.35 -6.92
N GLN A 411 3.94 5.01 -5.78
CA GLN A 411 2.78 4.80 -4.91
C GLN A 411 1.44 5.12 -5.56
N MET A 412 1.41 6.07 -6.52
CA MET A 412 0.17 6.52 -7.13
C MET A 412 -0.51 5.37 -7.89
N PRO A 413 -1.77 5.05 -7.56
CA PRO A 413 -2.41 3.84 -8.06
C PRO A 413 -2.99 4.02 -9.46
N MET A 414 -2.96 2.96 -10.27
CA MET A 414 -3.72 2.90 -11.52
C MET A 414 -5.21 2.66 -11.27
N ALA A 415 -6.05 2.93 -12.27
CA ALA A 415 -7.48 2.59 -12.25
C ALA A 415 -7.82 1.62 -13.39
N TYR A 416 -8.86 0.79 -13.21
CA TYR A 416 -9.37 -0.12 -14.24
C TYR A 416 -10.79 0.30 -14.63
N SER A 417 -11.06 0.49 -15.92
CA SER A 417 -12.43 0.74 -16.39
C SER A 417 -13.08 -0.55 -16.86
N GLN A 418 -14.17 -0.93 -16.21
CA GLN A 418 -15.00 -2.06 -16.62
C GLN A 418 -15.69 -1.82 -17.98
N GLN A 419 -15.81 -0.56 -18.43
CA GLN A 419 -16.41 -0.23 -19.73
C GLN A 419 -15.43 -0.44 -20.88
N THR A 420 -14.17 -0.02 -20.70
CA THR A 420 -13.17 -0.09 -21.77
C THR A 420 -12.31 -1.35 -21.70
N GLY A 421 -12.30 -2.03 -20.55
CA GLY A 421 -11.42 -3.17 -20.29
C GLY A 421 -9.95 -2.78 -20.14
N MET A 422 -9.65 -1.50 -19.93
CA MET A 422 -8.27 -0.97 -19.89
C MET A 422 -7.88 -0.45 -18.50
N PHE A 423 -6.57 -0.50 -18.25
CA PHE A 423 -5.93 0.15 -17.11
C PHE A 423 -5.43 1.55 -17.47
N TYR A 424 -5.59 2.51 -16.57
CA TYR A 424 -5.11 3.89 -16.69
C TYR A 424 -3.96 4.10 -15.72
N VAL A 425 -2.75 4.15 -16.25
CA VAL A 425 -1.50 4.09 -15.49
C VAL A 425 -0.80 5.46 -15.50
N PRO A 426 -0.66 6.13 -14.34
CA PRO A 426 0.18 7.32 -14.22
C PRO A 426 1.67 6.90 -14.20
N ALA A 427 2.34 6.93 -15.34
CA ALA A 427 3.72 6.51 -15.50
C ALA A 427 4.73 7.67 -15.45
N ASN A 428 6.00 7.37 -15.23
CA ASN A 428 7.14 8.30 -15.24
C ASN A 428 8.25 7.83 -16.20
N GLU A 429 8.84 8.77 -16.94
CA GLU A 429 9.93 8.60 -17.89
C GLU A 429 11.20 9.31 -17.39
N TRP A 430 12.02 8.58 -16.64
CA TRP A 430 13.26 9.08 -16.04
C TRP A 430 14.25 7.94 -15.83
N GLY A 431 15.53 8.29 -15.81
CA GLY A 431 16.62 7.37 -15.46
C GLY A 431 17.37 7.86 -14.22
N MET A 432 18.44 7.16 -13.89
CA MET A 432 19.38 7.59 -12.86
C MET A 432 20.80 7.14 -13.18
N GLU A 433 21.77 7.95 -12.82
CA GLU A 433 23.10 7.43 -12.49
C GLU A 433 23.02 6.78 -11.11
N ILE A 434 23.52 5.56 -10.94
CA ILE A 434 23.55 4.84 -9.66
C ILE A 434 24.87 4.09 -9.48
N TRP A 435 25.39 4.07 -8.26
CA TRP A 435 26.57 3.32 -7.85
C TRP A 435 26.40 2.76 -6.43
N ASN A 436 27.12 1.68 -6.12
CA ASN A 436 27.13 1.09 -4.78
C ASN A 436 28.33 1.55 -3.95
N GLU A 437 28.15 1.53 -2.63
CA GLU A 437 29.15 1.85 -1.61
C GLU A 437 29.07 0.81 -0.47
N PRO A 438 30.15 0.61 0.31
CA PRO A 438 30.11 -0.22 1.51
C PRO A 438 29.09 0.33 2.52
N VAL A 439 28.36 -0.57 3.18
CA VAL A 439 27.41 -0.22 4.24
C VAL A 439 27.39 -1.29 5.31
N SER A 440 27.15 -0.89 6.55
CA SER A 440 26.94 -1.80 7.67
C SER A 440 25.62 -1.44 8.35
N TYR A 441 24.85 -2.47 8.74
CA TYR A 441 23.59 -2.26 9.42
C TYR A 441 23.84 -1.62 10.80
N LYS A 442 23.09 -0.57 11.09
CA LYS A 442 22.98 0.02 12.42
C LYS A 442 21.52 0.35 12.64
N LYS A 443 20.94 -0.20 13.71
CA LYS A 443 19.54 0.03 14.09
C LYS A 443 19.26 1.54 14.14
N GLY A 444 18.23 1.98 13.42
CA GLY A 444 17.82 3.38 13.36
C GLY A 444 18.71 4.29 12.49
N ALA A 445 19.55 3.72 11.63
CA ALA A 445 20.27 4.46 10.58
C ALA A 445 19.82 3.99 9.20
N ALA A 446 19.99 4.85 8.19
CA ALA A 446 19.75 4.46 6.80
C ALA A 446 20.70 3.32 6.40
N TYR A 447 20.16 2.33 5.69
CA TYR A 447 20.81 1.09 5.29
C TYR A 447 20.77 0.93 3.76
N LEU A 448 21.36 1.90 3.06
CA LEU A 448 21.33 1.98 1.60
C LEU A 448 22.55 1.32 0.94
N GLY A 449 23.75 1.87 1.17
CA GLY A 449 24.95 1.43 0.45
C GLY A 449 24.93 1.78 -1.04
N ALA A 450 24.26 2.86 -1.42
CA ALA A 450 24.23 3.34 -2.79
C ALA A 450 24.11 4.86 -2.84
N GLY A 451 24.69 5.47 -3.87
CA GLY A 451 24.47 6.86 -4.26
C GLY A 451 23.84 6.93 -5.65
N PHE A 452 23.10 8.00 -5.91
CA PHE A 452 22.38 8.15 -7.17
C PHE A 452 22.16 9.61 -7.57
N THR A 453 21.81 9.80 -8.84
CA THR A 453 21.33 11.09 -9.37
C THR A 453 20.28 10.81 -10.43
N ILE A 454 19.02 11.18 -10.17
CA ILE A 454 17.93 11.07 -11.16
C ILE A 454 18.21 12.01 -12.33
N LYS A 455 17.92 11.54 -13.55
CA LYS A 455 18.04 12.28 -14.80
C LYS A 455 16.75 12.15 -15.60
N THR A 456 16.37 13.22 -16.29
CA THR A 456 15.37 13.11 -17.35
C THR A 456 15.92 12.28 -18.50
N LEU A 457 15.07 11.55 -19.22
CA LEU A 457 15.50 10.76 -20.39
C LEU A 457 15.70 11.62 -21.64
N ASN A 458 15.02 12.76 -21.70
CA ASN A 458 15.05 13.76 -22.76
C ASN A 458 14.48 15.08 -22.20
N ASP A 459 14.41 16.11 -23.05
CA ASP A 459 13.83 17.42 -22.71
C ASP A 459 12.28 17.44 -22.69
N GLY A 460 11.66 16.28 -22.90
CA GLY A 460 10.21 16.10 -22.88
C GLY A 460 9.62 15.92 -21.48
N PRO A 461 8.29 15.67 -21.40
CA PRO A 461 7.61 15.48 -20.13
C PRO A 461 8.09 14.19 -19.43
N ILE A 462 8.25 14.27 -18.10
CA ILE A 462 8.53 13.12 -17.25
C ILE A 462 7.27 12.25 -17.11
N GLY A 463 6.13 12.85 -16.78
CA GLY A 463 4.88 12.12 -16.56
C GLY A 463 4.22 11.69 -17.87
N ALA A 464 3.64 10.48 -17.87
CA ALA A 464 2.82 9.95 -18.97
C ALA A 464 1.62 9.19 -18.41
N LEU A 465 0.40 9.66 -18.66
CA LEU A 465 -0.80 8.88 -18.39
C LEU A 465 -1.04 7.94 -19.58
N ARG A 466 -1.16 6.64 -19.30
CA ARG A 466 -1.30 5.61 -20.34
C ARG A 466 -2.56 4.78 -20.16
N ALA A 467 -3.27 4.52 -21.25
CA ALA A 467 -4.27 3.45 -21.27
C ALA A 467 -3.61 2.15 -21.76
N ILE A 468 -3.75 1.07 -21.00
CA ILE A 468 -3.13 -0.23 -21.30
C ILE A 468 -4.20 -1.29 -21.36
N ASP A 469 -4.24 -2.03 -22.47
CA ASP A 469 -5.05 -3.24 -22.58
C ASP A 469 -4.31 -4.40 -21.90
N PRO A 470 -4.83 -4.95 -20.79
CA PRO A 470 -4.15 -6.02 -20.06
C PRO A 470 -4.09 -7.34 -20.86
N LYS A 471 -4.98 -7.55 -21.84
CA LYS A 471 -4.99 -8.77 -22.65
C LYS A 471 -3.81 -8.81 -23.60
N THR A 472 -3.51 -7.68 -24.24
CA THR A 472 -2.44 -7.60 -25.25
C THR A 472 -1.15 -7.00 -24.71
N GLY A 473 -1.21 -6.29 -23.58
CA GLY A 473 -0.10 -5.49 -23.03
C GLY A 473 0.19 -4.23 -23.85
N LYS A 474 -0.67 -3.87 -24.81
CA LYS A 474 -0.46 -2.70 -25.66
C LYS A 474 -0.93 -1.43 -24.98
N ILE A 475 -0.15 -0.36 -25.15
CA ILE A 475 -0.55 1.00 -24.82
C ILE A 475 -1.48 1.49 -25.92
N ALA A 476 -2.72 1.83 -25.58
CA ALA A 476 -3.71 2.36 -26.50
C ALA A 476 -3.50 3.85 -26.79
N TRP A 477 -3.10 4.62 -25.77
CA TRP A 477 -2.71 6.03 -25.87
C TRP A 477 -1.84 6.45 -24.69
#